data_AF-A0A4R3K1B4-F1
#
_entry.id   AF-A0A4R3K1B4-F1
#
_cell.length_a   1.000
_cell.length_b   1.000
_cell.length_c   1.000
_cell.angle_alpha   90.00
_cell.angle_beta   90.00
_cell.angle_gamma   90.00
#
_symmetry.space_group_name_H-M   'P 1'
#
loop_
_entity.id
_entity.type
_entity.pdbx_description
1 polymer ?
#
loop_
_entity_poly.entity_id
_entity_poly.type
_entity_poly.pdbx_seq_one_letter_code
_entity_poly.pdbx_strand_id
1 'polypeptide(L)'
;MGNVDYKELKKGGFMRQIQKGYFSMRLKSVGGHLTTQHLQTIQKVADKYGHGYIHLTSRQGVEIPFININNIDQVKQELAAGGVQVGVCGPRVRTITACQGNSICSSGLINTVDVAENLEKRYGGCEITSL
;
A
#
# COMPACT_ATOMS: atom_id res chain seq x y z
N MET A 1 16.46 -9.42 22.12
CA MET A 1 15.43 -9.16 21.09
C MET A 1 14.56 -8.04 21.60
N GLY A 2 14.76 -6.83 21.07
CA GLY A 2 14.02 -5.64 21.51
C GLY A 2 12.52 -5.85 21.37
N ASN A 3 11.76 -5.30 22.31
CA ASN A 3 10.31 -5.47 22.41
C ASN A 3 9.66 -4.81 21.18
N VAL A 4 9.42 -5.57 20.11
CA VAL A 4 8.85 -5.00 18.88
C VAL A 4 7.39 -4.68 19.11
N ASP A 5 7.04 -3.39 19.01
CA ASP A 5 5.65 -2.96 19.15
C ASP A 5 4.85 -3.29 17.88
N TYR A 6 4.21 -4.46 17.92
CA TYR A 6 3.33 -4.95 16.87
C TYR A 6 2.13 -4.04 16.58
N LYS A 7 1.70 -3.19 17.54
CA LYS A 7 0.59 -2.26 17.31
C LYS A 7 1.02 -1.09 16.43
N GLU A 8 2.22 -0.55 16.65
CA GLU A 8 2.77 0.53 15.82
C GLU A 8 3.05 0.05 14.38
N LEU A 9 3.56 -1.17 14.22
CA LEU A 9 3.71 -1.79 12.89
C LEU A 9 2.37 -1.91 12.15
N LYS A 10 1.29 -2.29 12.84
CA LYS A 10 -0.05 -2.33 12.20
C LYS A 10 -0.52 -0.96 11.71
N LYS A 11 -0.12 0.15 12.32
CA LYS A 11 -0.51 1.49 11.86
C LYS A 11 0.16 1.84 10.52
N GLY A 12 1.40 1.40 10.33
CA GLY A 12 2.20 1.65 9.13
C GLY A 12 1.95 0.74 7.93
N GLY A 13 0.82 0.02 7.86
CA GLY A 13 0.48 -0.81 6.69
C GLY A 13 0.96 -2.27 6.75
N PHE A 14 1.50 -2.71 7.88
CA PHE A 14 2.02 -4.08 8.05
C PHE A 14 0.94 -5.02 8.60
N MET A 15 0.54 -5.99 7.78
CA MET A 15 -0.39 -7.03 8.20
C MET A 15 0.39 -8.23 8.72
N ARG A 16 0.20 -8.58 9.99
CA ARG A 16 0.82 -9.77 10.57
C ARG A 16 0.33 -11.02 9.82
N GLN A 17 1.27 -11.84 9.37
CA GLN A 17 0.97 -13.13 8.75
C GLN A 17 0.86 -14.25 9.80
N ILE A 18 0.47 -15.43 9.35
CA ILE A 18 0.47 -16.64 10.17
C ILE A 18 1.91 -17.10 10.48
N GLN A 19 2.86 -16.80 9.60
CA GLN A 19 4.28 -17.07 9.81
C GLN A 19 4.85 -16.09 10.85
N LYS A 20 5.45 -16.64 11.92
CA LYS A 20 6.03 -15.83 12.99
C LYS A 20 7.17 -14.97 12.45
N GLY A 21 7.16 -13.68 12.79
CA GLY A 21 8.20 -12.73 12.35
C GLY A 21 8.05 -12.20 10.92
N TYR A 22 6.97 -12.57 10.21
CA TYR A 22 6.72 -12.14 8.85
C TYR A 22 5.42 -11.34 8.71
N PHE A 23 5.43 -10.40 7.76
CA PHE A 23 4.34 -9.48 7.48
C PHE A 23 4.05 -9.42 5.98
N SER A 24 2.77 -9.22 5.65
CA SER A 24 2.34 -8.76 4.32
C SER A 24 2.31 -7.24 4.34
N MET A 25 3.13 -6.64 3.48
CA MET A 25 3.26 -5.19 3.39
C MET A 25 2.33 -4.66 2.32
N ARG A 26 1.35 -3.84 2.73
CA ARG A 26 0.42 -3.20 1.80
C ARG A 26 1.00 -1.90 1.28
N LEU A 27 0.86 -1.67 -0.02
CA LEU A 27 1.30 -0.45 -0.70
C LEU A 27 0.13 0.49 -0.95
N LYS A 28 0.42 1.79 -1.03
CA LYS A 28 -0.55 2.82 -1.40
C LYS A 28 -0.60 2.92 -2.93
N SER A 29 -1.79 2.72 -3.49
CA SER A 29 -2.11 2.79 -4.92
C SER A 29 -3.46 3.47 -5.08
N VAL A 30 -3.46 4.80 -5.22
CA VAL A 30 -4.68 5.61 -5.28
C VAL A 30 -5.36 5.37 -6.60
N GLY A 31 -6.64 4.97 -6.56
CA GLY A 31 -7.37 4.58 -7.76
C GLY A 31 -6.78 3.37 -8.50
N GLY A 32 -5.88 2.61 -7.88
CA GLY A 32 -5.15 1.54 -8.55
C GLY A 32 -4.03 2.01 -9.50
N HIS A 33 -3.68 3.30 -9.47
CA HIS A 33 -2.70 3.85 -10.39
C HIS A 33 -1.26 3.62 -9.91
N LEU A 34 -0.47 2.96 -10.75
CA LEU A 34 0.95 2.72 -10.55
C LEU A 34 1.71 3.05 -11.83
N THR A 35 2.85 3.73 -11.70
CA THR A 35 3.76 3.93 -12.83
C THR A 35 4.55 2.65 -13.09
N THR A 36 5.11 2.50 -14.29
CA THR A 36 6.03 1.40 -14.59
C THR A 36 7.26 1.40 -13.67
N GLN A 37 7.72 2.58 -13.24
CA GLN A 37 8.80 2.74 -12.26
C GLN A 37 8.41 2.20 -10.88
N HIS A 38 7.16 2.42 -10.45
CA HIS A 38 6.64 1.81 -9.23
C HIS A 38 6.69 0.29 -9.34
N LEU A 39 6.25 -0.29 -10.46
CA LEU A 39 6.26 -1.73 -10.67
C LEU A 39 7.68 -2.31 -10.62
N GLN A 40 8.66 -1.66 -11.24
CA GLN A 40 10.06 -2.09 -11.14
C GLN A 40 10.59 -2.06 -9.69
N THR A 41 10.23 -1.04 -8.93
CA THR A 41 10.62 -0.93 -7.51
C THR A 41 9.97 -2.04 -6.70
N ILE A 42 8.68 -2.27 -6.90
CA ILE A 42 7.91 -3.33 -6.22
C ILE A 42 8.49 -4.70 -6.53
N GLN A 43 8.82 -4.98 -7.80
CA GLN A 43 9.43 -6.24 -8.21
C GLN A 43 10.78 -6.46 -7.51
N LYS A 44 11.68 -5.47 -7.52
CA LYS A 44 12.98 -5.56 -6.84
C LYS A 44 12.82 -5.85 -5.34
N VAL A 45 11.90 -5.17 -4.68
CA VAL A 45 11.64 -5.36 -3.25
C VAL A 45 11.04 -6.73 -2.97
N ALA A 46 10.10 -7.19 -3.81
CA ALA A 46 9.47 -8.50 -3.66
C ALA A 46 10.47 -9.65 -3.86
N ASP A 47 11.41 -9.53 -4.80
CA ASP A 47 12.48 -10.51 -5.03
C ASP A 47 13.51 -10.51 -3.89
N LYS A 48 13.87 -9.33 -3.37
CA LYS A 48 14.94 -9.18 -2.39
C LYS A 48 14.50 -9.51 -0.96
N TYR A 49 13.30 -9.11 -0.56
CA TYR A 49 12.83 -9.21 0.82
C TYR A 49 11.60 -10.09 1.01
N GLY A 50 10.86 -10.34 -0.07
CA GLY A 50 9.74 -11.26 -0.09
C GLY A 50 10.14 -12.60 -0.73
N HIS A 51 9.18 -13.25 -1.37
CA HIS A 51 9.37 -14.53 -2.06
C HIS A 51 9.24 -14.39 -3.59
N GLY A 52 9.52 -13.21 -4.13
CA GLY A 52 9.47 -12.95 -5.58
C GLY A 52 8.09 -12.90 -6.21
N TYR A 53 7.05 -12.64 -5.41
CA TYR A 53 5.70 -12.42 -5.91
C TYR A 53 4.95 -11.36 -5.09
N ILE A 54 3.88 -10.84 -5.69
CA ILE A 54 2.97 -9.88 -5.07
C ILE A 54 1.54 -10.41 -5.10
N HIS A 55 0.69 -9.84 -4.25
CA HIS A 55 -0.74 -10.08 -4.29
C HIS A 55 -1.49 -8.79 -4.69
N LEU A 56 -2.30 -8.88 -5.75
CA LEU A 56 -3.23 -7.82 -6.12
C LEU A 56 -4.53 -8.01 -5.35
N THR A 57 -4.98 -6.95 -4.70
CA THR A 57 -6.17 -6.98 -3.84
C THR A 57 -7.42 -6.57 -4.60
N SER A 58 -8.59 -6.95 -4.09
CA SER A 58 -9.89 -6.50 -4.60
C SER A 58 -10.09 -4.97 -4.51
N ARG A 59 -9.24 -4.27 -3.75
CA ARG A 59 -9.24 -2.81 -3.61
C ARG A 59 -8.16 -2.14 -4.45
N GLN A 60 -7.76 -2.74 -5.57
CA GLN A 60 -6.77 -2.18 -6.50
C GLN A 60 -5.40 -1.85 -5.86
N GLY A 61 -5.12 -2.42 -4.69
CA GLY A 61 -3.85 -2.28 -3.98
C GLY A 61 -2.93 -3.46 -4.25
N VAL A 62 -1.64 -3.25 -4.00
CA VAL A 62 -0.58 -4.27 -4.08
C VAL A 62 -0.11 -4.62 -2.68
N GLU A 63 0.14 -5.91 -2.45
CA GLU A 63 0.77 -6.41 -1.23
C GLU A 63 2.03 -7.21 -1.56
N ILE A 64 3.07 -7.05 -0.74
CA ILE A 64 4.31 -7.85 -0.78
C ILE A 64 4.33 -8.76 0.46
N PRO A 65 4.06 -10.06 0.31
CA PRO A 65 4.10 -11.02 1.41
C PRO A 65 5.53 -11.35 1.88
N PHE A 66 5.63 -11.97 3.06
CA PHE A 66 6.88 -12.54 3.60
C PHE A 66 7.99 -11.52 3.88
N ILE A 67 7.64 -10.28 4.22
CA ILE A 67 8.62 -9.32 4.71
C ILE A 67 8.97 -9.66 6.16
N ASN A 68 10.24 -9.98 6.41
CA ASN A 68 10.75 -10.22 7.76
C ASN A 68 10.74 -8.92 8.60
N ILE A 69 10.37 -9.04 9.87
CA ILE A 69 10.28 -7.91 10.82
C ILE A 69 11.56 -7.09 10.91
N ASN A 70 12.73 -7.73 10.77
CA ASN A 70 14.03 -7.08 10.85
C ASN A 70 14.36 -6.24 9.61
N ASN A 71 13.66 -6.48 8.49
CA ASN A 71 13.91 -5.81 7.21
C ASN A 71 12.94 -4.65 6.96
N ILE A 72 11.98 -4.41 7.86
CA ILE A 72 10.87 -3.46 7.65
C ILE A 72 11.36 -2.05 7.27
N ASP A 73 12.33 -1.52 8.00
CA ASP A 73 12.78 -0.14 7.78
C ASP A 73 13.58 0.00 6.48
N GLN A 74 14.37 -1.01 6.14
CA GLN A 74 15.10 -1.05 4.87
C GLN A 74 14.13 -1.16 3.68
N VAL A 75 13.11 -2.02 3.79
CA VAL A 75 12.07 -2.16 2.76
C VAL A 75 11.33 -0.84 2.53
N LYS A 76 10.95 -0.13 3.62
CA LYS A 76 10.32 1.20 3.52
C LYS A 76 11.20 2.19 2.77
N GLN A 77 12.50 2.22 3.08
CA GLN A 77 13.45 3.13 2.43
C GLN A 77 13.58 2.82 0.93
N GLU A 78 13.71 1.55 0.55
CA GLU A 78 13.83 1.15 -0.86
C GLU A 78 12.55 1.43 -1.66
N LEU A 79 11.38 1.18 -1.08
CA LEU A 79 10.10 1.53 -1.71
C LEU A 79 9.97 3.05 -1.88
N ALA A 80 10.29 3.82 -0.84
CA ALA A 80 10.21 5.28 -0.89
C ALA A 80 11.18 5.88 -1.93
N ALA A 81 12.40 5.34 -2.04
CA ALA A 81 13.37 5.75 -3.05
C ALA A 81 12.86 5.55 -4.49
N GLY A 82 12.00 4.56 -4.72
CA GLY A 82 11.33 4.33 -6.00
C GLY A 82 9.96 5.01 -6.15
N GLY A 83 9.59 5.92 -5.25
CA GLY A 83 8.32 6.64 -5.28
C GLY A 83 7.12 5.82 -4.78
N VAL A 84 7.34 4.63 -4.23
CA VAL A 84 6.29 3.74 -3.74
C VAL A 84 6.04 3.98 -2.26
N GLN A 85 4.81 4.38 -1.94
CA GLN A 85 4.40 4.62 -0.55
C GLN A 85 3.77 3.38 0.07
N VAL A 86 3.95 3.23 1.38
CA VAL A 86 3.28 2.19 2.17
C VAL A 86 1.83 2.59 2.42
N GLY A 87 0.93 1.62 2.37
CA GLY A 87 -0.47 1.81 2.70
C GLY A 87 -0.70 1.90 4.21
N VAL A 88 -1.98 1.98 4.59
CA VAL A 88 -2.40 2.05 5.99
C VAL A 88 -3.24 0.82 6.37
N CYS A 89 -3.17 0.47 7.66
CA CYS A 89 -3.90 -0.65 8.26
C CYS A 89 -4.59 -0.21 9.58
N GLY A 90 -5.49 -1.07 10.08
CA GLY A 90 -6.31 -0.78 11.26
C GLY A 90 -7.57 0.06 10.95
N PRO A 91 -8.20 0.68 11.97
CA PRO A 91 -9.44 1.45 11.86
C PRO A 91 -9.17 2.86 11.29
N ARG A 92 -8.64 2.87 10.07
CA ARG A 92 -8.30 4.08 9.31
C ARG A 92 -8.93 4.02 7.94
N VAL A 93 -9.17 5.18 7.35
CA VAL A 93 -9.54 5.29 5.93
C VAL A 93 -8.42 4.66 5.11
N ARG A 94 -8.77 3.60 4.39
CA ARG A 94 -7.86 2.88 3.49
C ARG A 94 -7.73 3.63 2.18
N THR A 95 -6.72 3.26 1.40
CA THR A 95 -6.50 3.77 0.06
C THR A 95 -7.79 3.79 -0.76
N ILE A 96 -8.06 4.94 -1.36
CA ILE A 96 -9.24 5.18 -2.19
C ILE A 96 -9.12 4.42 -3.52
N THR A 97 -10.21 3.76 -3.90
CA THR A 97 -10.36 3.04 -5.17
C THR A 97 -11.16 3.85 -6.17
N ALA A 98 -10.87 3.70 -7.46
CA ALA A 98 -11.60 4.36 -8.54
C ALA A 98 -11.57 3.53 -9.82
N CYS A 99 -12.55 3.72 -10.69
CA CYS A 99 -12.41 3.26 -12.08
C CYS A 99 -11.49 4.22 -12.86
N GLN A 100 -11.17 3.85 -14.10
CA GLN A 100 -10.30 4.65 -14.98
C GLN A 100 -10.89 6.02 -15.38
N GLY A 101 -12.15 6.28 -15.04
CA GLY A 101 -12.82 7.57 -15.24
C GLY A 101 -13.07 7.93 -16.71
N ASN A 102 -13.47 9.17 -16.94
CA ASN A 102 -13.79 9.72 -18.26
C ASN A 102 -12.56 9.95 -19.16
N SER A 103 -11.34 9.77 -18.65
CA SER A 103 -10.12 9.88 -19.46
C SER A 103 -9.88 8.65 -20.34
N ILE A 104 -10.46 7.50 -19.98
CA ILE A 104 -10.27 6.22 -20.68
C ILE A 104 -11.61 5.57 -21.03
N CYS A 105 -12.57 5.55 -20.10
CA CYS A 105 -13.86 4.90 -20.30
C CYS A 105 -14.80 5.81 -21.09
N SER A 106 -15.33 5.32 -22.22
CA SER A 106 -16.31 6.04 -23.04
C SER A 106 -17.62 6.35 -22.29
N SER A 107 -17.97 5.54 -21.29
CA SER A 107 -19.12 5.75 -20.41
C SER A 107 -18.80 6.59 -19.17
N GLY A 108 -17.56 7.08 -19.03
CA GLY A 108 -17.14 7.86 -17.88
C GLY A 108 -17.74 9.26 -17.90
N LEU A 109 -18.52 9.61 -16.88
CA LEU A 109 -19.15 10.93 -16.77
C LEU A 109 -18.26 11.99 -16.09
N ILE A 110 -17.35 11.54 -15.22
CA ILE A 110 -16.47 12.41 -14.43
C ILE A 110 -15.04 11.85 -14.37
N ASN A 111 -14.09 12.70 -14.02
CA ASN A 111 -12.73 12.27 -13.73
C ASN A 111 -12.66 11.65 -12.32
N THR A 112 -12.93 10.35 -12.23
CA THR A 112 -12.92 9.61 -10.97
C THR A 112 -11.53 9.51 -10.34
N VAL A 113 -10.48 9.62 -11.14
CA VAL A 113 -9.09 9.56 -10.67
C VAL A 113 -8.77 10.81 -9.86
N ASP A 114 -9.09 11.99 -10.39
CA ASP A 114 -8.90 13.25 -9.68
C ASP A 114 -9.74 13.31 -8.39
N VAL A 115 -10.98 12.83 -8.42
CA VAL A 115 -11.80 12.71 -7.20
C VAL A 115 -11.13 11.79 -6.17
N ALA A 116 -10.59 10.64 -6.60
CA ALA A 116 -9.91 9.72 -5.69
C ALA A 116 -8.66 10.33 -5.07
N GLU A 117 -7.86 11.08 -5.83
CA GLU A 117 -6.70 11.80 -5.30
C GLU A 117 -7.08 12.86 -4.28
N ASN A 118 -8.13 13.64 -4.55
CA ASN A 118 -8.61 14.66 -3.63
C ASN A 118 -9.15 14.05 -2.31
N LEU A 119 -9.89 12.94 -2.40
CA LEU A 119 -10.35 12.21 -1.22
C LEU A 119 -9.19 11.59 -0.45
N GLU A 120 -8.19 11.03 -1.14
CA GLU A 120 -7.00 10.49 -0.50
C GLU A 120 -6.20 11.57 0.22
N LYS A 121 -6.03 12.76 -0.39
CA LYS A 121 -5.36 13.92 0.24
C LYS A 121 -6.11 14.38 1.50
N ARG A 122 -7.44 14.34 1.49
CA ARG A 122 -8.27 14.86 2.58
C ARG A 122 -8.47 13.85 3.72
N TYR A 123 -8.62 12.57 3.40
CA TYR A 123 -9.07 11.55 4.34
C TYR A 123 -8.13 10.35 4.46
N GLY A 124 -7.18 10.17 3.54
CA GLY A 124 -6.31 9.00 3.51
C GLY A 124 -5.52 8.85 4.81
N GLY A 125 -5.69 7.71 5.48
CA GLY A 125 -4.99 7.42 6.74
C GLY A 125 -5.59 8.06 8.01
N CYS A 126 -6.64 8.88 7.90
CA CYS A 126 -7.36 9.39 9.07
C CYS A 126 -7.95 8.26 9.92
N GLU A 127 -7.91 8.42 11.25
CA GLU A 127 -8.59 7.49 12.15
C GLU A 127 -10.10 7.71 12.08
N ILE A 128 -10.88 6.64 12.08
CA ILE A 128 -12.35 6.73 11.95
C ILE A 128 -12.96 7.53 13.11
N THR A 129 -12.33 7.51 14.29
CA THR A 129 -12.74 8.28 15.47
C THR A 129 -12.46 9.77 15.38
N SER A 130 -11.75 10.23 14.33
CA SER A 130 -11.33 11.62 14.14
C SER A 130 -12.05 12.32 12.97
N LEU A 131 -13.02 11.65 12.34
CA LEU A 131 -13.89 12.16 11.28
C LEU A 131 -15.25 12.58 11.85
#